data_AF-A0A7C2NTY6-F1
#
_entry.id   AF-A0A7C2NTY6-F1
#
_cell.length_a   1.000
_cell.length_b   1.000
_cell.length_c   1.000
_cell.angle_alpha   90.00
_cell.angle_beta   90.00
_cell.angle_gamma   90.00
#
_symmetry.space_group_name_H-M   'P 1'
#
loop_
_entity.id
_entity.type
_entity.pdbx_description
1 polymer ?
#
loop_
_entity_poly.entity_id
_entity_poly.type
_entity_poly.pdbx_seq_one_letter_code
_entity_poly.pdbx_strand_id
1 'polypeptide(L)'
;MGWEGLVFLFFAVLILGIPVTALIVALQAAGRARQAIQHVQQLSEQLARLQQMGLPAEKPKPTPKPEEAPAPSQPPAPAPAVSPTTPSAPTVTPATPVTPSSPLPAPPETPGPKPSLEERIGVTWFTRLGAAVLILGAMYFFKYAVDNNWIGPWGRVALGAGLGAAVLIFAEKLSDRVHRGYLQGLLGVGLSLLYVSSFAAYGFYRLVPVLVAFVALTVVAGLGGLLAYRYRSQVTLVMALLAALANPVLLSTGEDRPLGLAAYLLLVTTAAFFVAVPLRFRWAVWLAVFGSVVLGVA
;
A
#
# COMPACT_ATOMS: atom_id res chain seq x y z
N MET A 1 8.25 31.31 -0.20
CA MET A 1 7.89 31.10 -1.62
C MET A 1 6.42 31.49 -1.73
N GLY A 2 6.11 32.60 -2.42
CA GLY A 2 4.74 33.11 -2.51
C GLY A 2 3.82 32.19 -3.30
N TRP A 3 2.50 32.39 -3.22
CA TRP A 3 1.49 31.60 -3.95
C TRP A 3 1.74 31.60 -5.47
N GLU A 4 2.17 32.76 -6.01
CA GLU A 4 2.68 32.94 -7.37
C GLU A 4 3.76 31.91 -7.72
N GLY A 5 4.72 31.68 -6.83
CA GLY A 5 5.84 30.74 -7.03
C GLY A 5 5.40 29.28 -7.05
N LEU A 6 4.29 28.93 -6.38
CA LEU A 6 3.70 27.58 -6.47
C LEU A 6 2.95 27.40 -7.79
N VAL A 7 2.27 28.44 -8.28
CA VAL A 7 1.57 28.43 -9.57
C VAL A 7 2.57 28.32 -10.73
N PHE A 8 3.64 29.12 -10.73
CA PHE A 8 4.69 29.03 -11.74
C PHE A 8 5.38 27.66 -11.75
N LEU A 9 5.58 27.05 -10.57
CA LEU A 9 6.21 25.74 -10.47
C LEU A 9 5.26 24.62 -10.90
N PHE A 10 3.96 24.74 -10.62
CA PHE A 10 2.92 23.85 -11.16
C PHE A 10 2.89 23.87 -12.70
N PHE A 11 2.86 25.06 -13.30
CA PHE A 11 2.90 25.19 -14.76
C PHE A 11 4.24 24.76 -15.35
N ALA A 12 5.37 25.04 -14.69
CA ALA A 12 6.68 24.57 -15.14
C ALA A 12 6.78 23.03 -15.10
N VAL A 13 6.25 22.38 -14.07
CA VAL A 13 6.19 20.92 -13.95
C VAL A 13 5.24 20.31 -14.98
N LEU A 14 4.13 20.98 -15.28
CA LEU A 14 3.20 20.56 -16.33
C LEU A 14 3.86 20.68 -17.72
N ILE A 15 4.54 21.79 -17.99
CA ILE A 15 5.20 22.10 -19.27
C ILE A 15 6.47 21.27 -19.49
N LEU A 16 7.18 20.84 -18.44
CA LEU A 16 8.33 19.93 -18.54
C LEU A 16 7.94 18.44 -18.44
N GLY A 17 6.90 18.11 -17.68
CA GLY A 17 6.43 16.72 -17.51
C GLY A 17 5.71 16.18 -18.75
N ILE A 18 4.90 17.01 -19.41
CA ILE A 18 4.21 16.64 -20.65
C ILE A 18 5.18 16.26 -21.79
N PRO A 19 6.25 17.01 -22.12
CA PRO A 19 7.16 16.64 -23.20
C PRO A 19 8.02 15.44 -22.84
N VAL A 20 8.41 15.25 -21.57
CA VAL A 20 9.18 14.06 -21.15
C VAL A 20 8.32 12.80 -21.28
N THR A 21 7.05 12.88 -20.88
CA THR A 21 6.12 11.75 -20.99
C THR A 21 5.68 11.50 -22.43
N ALA A 22 5.43 12.55 -23.21
CA ALA A 22 5.19 12.46 -24.65
C ALA A 22 6.40 11.87 -25.39
N LEU A 23 7.62 12.22 -24.99
CA LEU A 23 8.85 11.67 -25.56
C LEU A 23 8.98 10.18 -25.24
N ILE A 24 8.68 9.76 -24.00
CA ILE A 24 8.70 8.34 -23.62
C ILE A 24 7.65 7.55 -24.40
N VAL A 25 6.42 8.06 -24.52
CA VAL A 25 5.36 7.43 -25.32
C VAL A 25 5.72 7.38 -26.80
N ALA A 26 6.32 8.44 -27.34
CA ALA A 26 6.76 8.49 -28.73
C ALA A 26 7.89 7.49 -29.01
N LEU A 27 8.84 7.33 -28.08
CA LEU A 27 9.92 6.34 -28.20
C LEU A 27 9.38 4.90 -28.11
N GLN A 28 8.40 4.63 -27.24
CA GLN A 28 7.74 3.33 -27.14
C GLN A 28 6.88 3.01 -28.38
N ALA A 29 6.14 3.99 -28.90
CA ALA A 29 5.33 3.84 -30.11
C ALA A 29 6.22 3.60 -31.35
N ALA A 30 7.33 4.32 -31.45
CA ALA A 30 8.31 4.13 -32.52
C ALA A 30 8.99 2.75 -32.46
N GLY A 31 9.23 2.21 -31.26
CA GLY A 31 9.77 0.85 -31.07
C GLY A 31 8.81 -0.24 -31.56
N ARG A 32 7.53 -0.17 -31.16
CA ARG A 32 6.50 -1.14 -31.57
C ARG A 32 6.17 -1.05 -33.06
N ALA A 33 6.19 0.15 -33.65
CA ALA A 33 6.00 0.33 -35.09
C ALA A 33 7.12 -0.35 -35.90
N ARG A 34 8.38 -0.25 -35.44
CA ARG A 34 9.50 -0.95 -36.07
C ARG A 34 9.36 -2.46 -35.99
N GLN A 35 8.94 -3.00 -34.85
CA GLN A 35 8.71 -4.44 -34.66
C GLN A 35 7.55 -4.97 -35.52
N ALA A 36 6.45 -4.22 -35.61
CA ALA A 36 5.30 -4.58 -36.45
C ALA A 36 5.67 -4.60 -37.94
N ILE A 37 6.45 -3.62 -38.41
CA ILE A 37 6.93 -3.57 -39.79
C ILE A 37 7.85 -4.78 -40.08
N GLN A 38 8.75 -5.13 -39.16
CA GLN A 38 9.62 -6.30 -39.31
C GLN A 38 8.83 -7.61 -39.37
N HIS A 39 7.80 -7.78 -38.54
CA HIS A 39 6.94 -8.96 -38.58
C HIS A 39 6.15 -9.06 -39.90
N VAL A 40 5.62 -7.95 -40.40
CA VAL A 40 4.92 -7.93 -41.70
C VAL A 40 5.89 -8.28 -42.84
N GLN A 41 7.12 -7.75 -42.81
CA GLN A 41 8.14 -8.10 -43.78
C GLN A 41 8.49 -9.59 -43.73
N GLN A 42 8.72 -10.14 -42.53
CA GLN A 42 9.00 -11.56 -42.36
C GLN A 42 7.85 -12.46 -42.86
N LEU A 43 6.60 -12.11 -42.54
CA LEU A 43 5.43 -12.83 -43.04
C LEU A 43 5.31 -12.74 -44.56
N SER A 44 5.60 -11.57 -45.14
CA SER A 44 5.59 -11.40 -46.60
C SER A 44 6.67 -12.23 -47.29
N GLU A 45 7.86 -12.33 -46.72
CA GLU A 45 8.94 -13.18 -47.21
C GLU A 45 8.61 -14.67 -47.06
N GLN A 46 8.00 -15.07 -45.94
CA GLN A 46 7.52 -16.42 -45.73
C GLN A 46 6.45 -16.81 -46.75
N LEU A 47 5.47 -15.93 -47.00
CA LEU A 47 4.44 -16.14 -48.02
C LEU A 47 5.05 -16.22 -49.43
N ALA A 48 6.00 -15.35 -49.77
CA ALA A 48 6.69 -15.38 -51.06
C ALA A 48 7.47 -16.69 -51.26
N ARG A 49 8.14 -17.18 -50.21
CA ARG A 49 8.83 -18.48 -50.23
C ARG A 49 7.86 -19.65 -50.37
N LEU A 50 6.73 -19.63 -49.67
CA LEU A 50 5.71 -20.69 -49.77
C LEU A 50 5.03 -20.71 -51.15
N GLN A 51 4.77 -19.55 -51.75
CA GLN A 51 4.28 -19.45 -53.12
C GLN A 51 5.30 -19.95 -54.14
N GLN A 52 6.60 -19.66 -53.96
CA GLN A 52 7.66 -20.20 -54.81
C GLN A 52 7.82 -21.72 -54.67
N MET A 53 7.53 -22.30 -53.51
CA MET A 53 7.52 -23.75 -53.29
C MET A 53 6.26 -24.45 -53.83
N GLY A 54 5.29 -23.70 -54.40
CA GLY A 54 4.14 -24.28 -55.10
C GLY A 54 3.12 -25.01 -54.21
N LEU A 55 3.07 -24.70 -52.91
CA LEU A 55 2.14 -25.33 -51.97
C LEU A 55 0.69 -24.79 -52.17
N PRO A 56 -0.30 -25.65 -52.44
CA PRO A 56 -1.69 -25.23 -52.61
C PRO A 56 -2.30 -24.72 -51.29
N ALA A 57 -2.92 -23.54 -51.34
CA ALA A 57 -3.60 -22.93 -50.20
C ALA A 57 -4.83 -23.76 -49.78
N GLU A 58 -4.70 -24.54 -48.71
CA GLU A 58 -5.82 -25.29 -48.14
C GLU A 58 -6.71 -24.36 -47.30
N LYS A 59 -7.90 -24.06 -47.81
CA LYS A 59 -8.93 -23.27 -47.11
C LYS A 59 -9.42 -24.03 -45.86
N PRO A 60 -9.54 -23.40 -44.68
CA PRO A 60 -10.08 -24.07 -43.50
C PRO A 60 -11.54 -24.48 -43.72
N LYS A 61 -11.82 -25.77 -43.56
CA LYS A 61 -13.18 -26.33 -43.55
C LYS A 61 -13.88 -25.94 -42.24
N PRO A 62 -15.15 -25.51 -42.25
CA PRO A 62 -15.87 -25.16 -41.03
C PRO A 62 -16.17 -26.45 -40.23
N THR A 63 -15.71 -26.49 -38.99
CA THR A 63 -16.02 -27.56 -38.03
C THR A 63 -17.47 -27.39 -37.55
N PRO A 64 -18.32 -28.44 -37.56
CA PRO A 64 -19.68 -28.36 -37.03
C PRO A 64 -19.68 -28.32 -35.51
N LYS A 65 -20.56 -27.46 -34.98
CA LYS A 65 -20.93 -27.27 -33.57
C LYS A 65 -21.66 -28.51 -33.02
N PRO A 66 -21.20 -29.15 -31.93
CA PRO A 66 -22.03 -30.08 -31.18
C PRO A 66 -22.93 -29.33 -30.19
N GLU A 67 -24.20 -29.32 -30.55
CA GLU A 67 -25.42 -29.57 -29.78
C GLU A 67 -25.40 -29.58 -28.24
N GLU A 68 -26.50 -29.03 -27.72
CA GLU A 68 -26.83 -28.69 -26.36
C GLU A 68 -27.68 -29.79 -25.68
N ALA A 69 -27.50 -29.93 -24.35
CA ALA A 69 -28.44 -30.43 -23.33
C ALA A 69 -28.41 -31.94 -22.93
N PRO A 70 -28.81 -32.31 -21.68
CA PRO A 70 -29.36 -31.48 -20.60
C PRO A 70 -28.74 -31.71 -19.19
N ALA A 71 -28.94 -30.74 -18.29
CA ALA A 71 -28.95 -30.91 -16.83
C ALA A 71 -30.29 -31.59 -16.38
N PRO A 72 -30.59 -31.96 -15.10
CA PRO A 72 -29.95 -31.58 -13.82
C PRO A 72 -29.88 -32.72 -12.75
N SER A 73 -29.15 -32.50 -11.66
CA SER A 73 -29.40 -33.19 -10.38
C SER A 73 -28.86 -32.37 -9.20
N GLN A 74 -29.76 -31.81 -8.40
CA GLN A 74 -29.60 -31.44 -6.98
C GLN A 74 -30.65 -32.27 -6.18
N PRO A 75 -30.70 -32.24 -4.84
CA PRO A 75 -29.69 -32.42 -3.78
C PRO A 75 -30.18 -33.50 -2.76
N PRO A 76 -29.54 -33.70 -1.60
CA PRO A 76 -30.22 -33.20 -0.39
C PRO A 76 -29.30 -32.65 0.72
N ALA A 77 -29.86 -31.68 1.43
CA ALA A 77 -29.40 -31.14 2.71
C ALA A 77 -29.47 -32.19 3.84
N PRO A 78 -28.73 -31.95 4.94
CA PRO A 78 -29.36 -32.07 6.26
C PRO A 78 -29.50 -30.73 6.98
N ALA A 79 -30.57 -30.70 7.77
CA ALA A 79 -31.22 -29.58 8.41
C ALA A 79 -30.45 -28.94 9.60
N PRO A 80 -30.91 -27.77 10.07
CA PRO A 80 -30.39 -27.03 11.21
C PRO A 80 -30.90 -27.59 12.53
N ALA A 81 -30.08 -27.46 13.59
CA ALA A 81 -30.48 -27.77 14.96
C ALA A 81 -30.18 -26.55 15.86
N VAL A 82 -31.27 -25.90 16.31
CA VAL A 82 -31.58 -25.32 17.64
C VAL A 82 -30.48 -24.56 18.40
N SER A 83 -30.69 -23.44 19.10
CA SER A 83 -31.80 -22.53 19.43
C SER A 83 -31.16 -21.34 20.18
N PRO A 84 -31.84 -20.19 20.33
CA PRO A 84 -31.30 -18.99 20.96
C PRO A 84 -31.44 -19.01 22.48
N THR A 85 -30.48 -18.42 23.20
CA THR A 85 -30.72 -17.93 24.57
C THR A 85 -29.94 -16.65 24.83
N THR A 86 -30.65 -15.53 24.78
CA THR A 86 -30.45 -14.36 25.66
C THR A 86 -31.50 -14.48 26.78
N PRO A 87 -31.58 -13.61 27.80
CA PRO A 87 -30.61 -12.70 28.43
C PRO A 87 -30.59 -12.86 29.97
N SER A 88 -29.60 -12.28 30.65
CA SER A 88 -29.81 -11.79 32.03
C SER A 88 -28.80 -10.72 32.39
N ALA A 89 -29.29 -9.48 32.41
CA ALA A 89 -28.81 -8.45 33.32
C ALA A 89 -29.63 -8.52 34.61
N PRO A 90 -29.03 -8.17 35.74
CA PRO A 90 -29.56 -7.05 36.55
C PRO A 90 -28.41 -6.07 36.92
N THR A 91 -28.53 -4.76 36.70
CA THR A 91 -29.06 -3.72 37.63
C THR A 91 -28.77 -4.05 39.10
N VAL A 92 -28.10 -3.29 39.96
CA VAL A 92 -28.25 -1.88 40.42
C VAL A 92 -26.95 -1.57 41.21
N THR A 93 -26.26 -0.44 41.08
CA THR A 93 -26.38 0.72 42.00
C THR A 93 -25.31 1.76 41.65
N PRO A 94 -25.67 3.02 41.41
CA PRO A 94 -24.71 4.12 41.40
C PRO A 94 -24.24 4.42 42.83
N ALA A 95 -22.94 4.27 43.10
CA ALA A 95 -22.34 4.88 44.28
C ALA A 95 -22.19 6.39 44.04
N THR A 96 -22.56 7.14 45.06
CA THR A 96 -22.58 8.60 45.20
C THR A 96 -21.29 9.27 44.71
N PRO A 97 -21.34 10.48 44.12
CA PRO A 97 -20.12 11.23 43.80
C PRO A 97 -19.43 11.66 45.10
N VAL A 98 -18.23 11.15 45.34
CA VAL A 98 -17.31 11.77 46.29
C VAL A 98 -16.79 13.07 45.68
N THR A 99 -17.13 14.18 46.33
CA THR A 99 -16.59 15.52 46.11
C THR A 99 -15.06 15.48 46.02
N PRO A 100 -14.42 16.10 45.01
CA PRO A 100 -12.97 16.20 44.97
C PRO A 100 -12.52 17.16 46.07
N SER A 101 -11.87 16.61 47.10
CA SER A 101 -11.02 17.38 48.01
C SER A 101 -9.88 18.00 47.20
N SER A 102 -9.74 19.33 47.26
CA SER A 102 -8.67 20.06 46.60
C SER A 102 -7.30 19.50 47.00
N PRO A 103 -6.33 19.39 46.07
CA PRO A 103 -4.99 18.93 46.41
C PRO A 103 -4.30 19.97 47.30
N LEU A 104 -3.88 19.55 48.49
CA LEU A 104 -2.96 20.30 49.33
C LEU A 104 -1.64 20.49 48.55
N PRO A 105 -0.95 21.65 48.62
CA PRO A 105 0.30 21.87 47.93
C PRO A 105 1.35 20.80 48.33
N ALA A 106 1.89 20.09 47.34
CA ALA A 106 2.94 19.11 47.55
C ALA A 106 4.22 19.81 48.07
N PRO A 107 4.91 19.26 49.09
CA PRO A 107 6.22 19.73 49.51
C PRO A 107 7.25 19.65 48.37
N PRO A 108 8.26 20.52 48.33
CA PRO A 108 9.28 20.52 47.28
C PRO A 108 10.04 19.18 47.27
N GLU A 109 10.01 18.50 46.13
CA GLU A 109 10.72 17.24 45.90
C GLU A 109 12.24 17.46 46.01
N THR A 110 12.85 16.90 47.05
CA THR A 110 14.31 16.77 47.14
C THR A 110 14.82 15.84 46.04
N PRO A 111 15.88 16.19 45.30
CA PRO A 111 16.44 15.32 44.26
C PRO A 111 16.86 13.97 44.84
N GLY A 112 16.21 12.89 44.41
CA GLY A 112 16.50 11.52 44.84
C GLY A 112 17.89 11.03 44.39
N PRO A 113 18.40 9.93 44.99
CA PRO A 113 19.71 9.36 44.65
C PRO A 113 19.78 8.95 43.18
N LYS A 114 20.95 9.16 42.54
CA LYS A 114 21.17 8.76 41.14
C LYS A 114 21.09 7.23 41.01
N PRO A 115 20.34 6.67 40.04
CA PRO A 115 20.11 5.22 39.94
C PRO A 115 21.43 4.46 39.74
N SER A 116 21.58 3.33 40.42
CA SER A 116 22.79 2.51 40.39
C SER A 116 22.99 1.88 39.00
N LEU A 117 24.23 1.51 38.66
CA LEU A 117 24.56 0.88 37.38
C LEU A 117 23.83 -0.46 37.20
N GLU A 118 23.66 -1.21 38.29
CA GLU A 118 22.90 -2.47 38.34
C GLU A 118 21.41 -2.23 38.11
N GLU A 119 20.85 -1.16 38.69
CA GLU A 119 19.45 -0.78 38.48
C GLU A 119 19.21 -0.40 37.01
N ARG A 120 20.13 0.34 36.39
CA ARG A 120 20.05 0.70 34.96
C ARG A 120 20.14 -0.53 34.05
N ILE A 121 21.01 -1.48 34.36
CA ILE A 121 21.18 -2.72 33.58
C ILE A 121 19.95 -3.62 33.78
N GLY A 122 19.56 -3.87 35.02
CA GLY A 122 18.39 -4.70 35.35
C GLY A 122 17.10 -4.16 34.73
N VAL A 123 16.79 -2.88 34.93
CA VAL A 123 15.57 -2.26 34.39
C VAL A 123 15.57 -2.26 32.87
N THR A 124 16.68 -1.90 32.21
CA THR A 124 16.70 -1.83 30.74
C THR A 124 16.60 -3.20 30.10
N TRP A 125 17.37 -4.19 30.58
CA TRP A 125 17.37 -5.54 30.01
C TRP A 125 16.07 -6.29 30.32
N PHE A 126 15.55 -6.18 31.54
CA PHE A 126 14.28 -6.82 31.90
C PHE A 126 13.11 -6.19 31.15
N THR A 127 13.09 -4.85 30.98
CA THR A 127 12.07 -4.17 30.16
C THR A 127 12.14 -4.63 28.70
N ARG A 128 13.35 -4.77 28.13
CA ARG A 128 13.53 -5.28 26.76
C ARG A 128 13.09 -6.73 26.63
N LEU A 129 13.43 -7.58 27.59
CA LEU A 129 13.04 -8.99 27.60
C LEU A 129 11.52 -9.14 27.74
N GLY A 130 10.90 -8.40 28.67
CA GLY A 130 9.45 -8.35 28.83
C GLY A 130 8.75 -7.87 27.55
N ALA A 131 9.25 -6.81 26.92
CA ALA A 131 8.73 -6.34 25.63
C ALA A 131 8.89 -7.40 24.53
N ALA A 132 10.03 -8.10 24.46
CA ALA A 132 10.25 -9.17 23.49
C ALA A 132 9.28 -10.34 23.70
N VAL A 133 9.08 -10.79 24.95
CA VAL A 133 8.13 -11.85 25.29
C VAL A 133 6.70 -11.43 24.97
N LEU A 134 6.30 -10.18 25.27
CA LEU A 134 4.99 -9.66 24.90
C LEU A 134 4.77 -9.61 23.39
N ILE A 135 5.78 -9.19 22.62
CA ILE A 135 5.71 -9.18 21.15
C ILE A 135 5.55 -10.60 20.62
N LEU A 136 6.39 -11.54 21.09
CA LEU A 136 6.30 -12.95 20.67
C LEU A 136 4.96 -13.58 21.06
N GLY A 137 4.47 -13.28 22.27
CA GLY A 137 3.16 -13.73 22.75
C GLY A 137 2.02 -13.18 21.89
N ALA A 138 2.05 -11.88 21.55
CA ALA A 138 1.06 -11.26 20.68
C ALA A 138 1.10 -11.85 19.25
N MET A 139 2.29 -12.10 18.70
CA MET A 139 2.45 -12.76 17.40
C MET A 139 1.90 -14.19 17.42
N TYR A 140 2.22 -14.98 18.45
CA TYR A 140 1.73 -16.34 18.61
C TYR A 140 0.22 -16.38 18.82
N PHE A 141 -0.32 -15.49 19.67
CA PHE A 141 -1.76 -15.38 19.90
C PHE A 141 -2.51 -15.01 18.63
N PHE A 142 -2.00 -14.03 17.86
CA PHE A 142 -2.59 -13.66 16.58
C PHE A 142 -2.57 -14.83 15.61
N LYS A 143 -1.44 -15.54 15.49
CA LYS A 143 -1.34 -16.76 14.68
C LYS A 143 -2.34 -17.83 15.15
N TYR A 144 -2.43 -18.09 16.45
CA TYR A 144 -3.35 -19.07 17.01
C TYR A 144 -4.81 -18.70 16.73
N ALA A 145 -5.19 -17.43 16.89
CA ALA A 145 -6.53 -16.94 16.56
C ALA A 145 -6.84 -17.06 15.06
N VAL A 146 -5.82 -16.88 14.21
CA VAL A 146 -5.91 -17.07 12.76
C VAL A 146 -6.07 -18.55 12.39
N ASP A 147 -5.28 -19.43 12.98
CA ASP A 147 -5.27 -20.87 12.71
C ASP A 147 -6.57 -21.55 13.19
N ASN A 148 -7.15 -21.07 14.30
CA ASN A 148 -8.43 -21.56 14.83
C ASN A 148 -9.66 -20.87 14.22
N ASN A 149 -9.50 -20.07 13.15
CA ASN A 149 -10.57 -19.32 12.48
C ASN A 149 -11.35 -18.34 13.38
N TRP A 150 -10.80 -17.91 14.51
CA TRP A 150 -11.41 -16.86 15.34
C TRP A 150 -11.40 -15.51 14.63
N ILE A 151 -10.33 -15.26 13.84
CA ILE A 151 -10.18 -14.05 13.04
C ILE A 151 -10.14 -14.43 11.56
N GLY A 152 -11.27 -14.23 10.89
CA GLY A 152 -11.40 -14.42 9.44
C GLY A 152 -10.55 -13.43 8.63
N PRO A 153 -10.41 -13.63 7.31
CA PRO A 153 -9.58 -12.79 6.44
C PRO A 153 -9.90 -11.29 6.53
N TRP A 154 -11.19 -10.94 6.56
CA TRP A 154 -11.64 -9.55 6.74
C TRP A 154 -11.18 -8.96 8.08
N GLY A 155 -11.24 -9.74 9.16
CA GLY A 155 -10.77 -9.31 10.47
C GLY A 155 -9.26 -9.05 10.49
N ARG A 156 -8.46 -9.87 9.78
CA ARG A 156 -7.00 -9.70 9.69
C ARG A 156 -6.64 -8.39 8.99
N VAL A 157 -7.31 -8.09 7.88
CA VAL A 157 -7.14 -6.84 7.14
C VAL A 157 -7.61 -5.65 7.98
N ALA A 158 -8.79 -5.75 8.59
CA ALA A 158 -9.34 -4.68 9.43
C ALA A 158 -8.43 -4.38 10.64
N LEU A 159 -7.86 -5.39 11.28
CA LEU A 159 -6.91 -5.22 12.38
C LEU A 159 -5.62 -4.55 11.90
N GLY A 160 -5.03 -5.02 10.79
CA GLY A 160 -3.83 -4.40 10.23
C GLY A 160 -4.07 -2.93 9.84
N ALA A 161 -5.21 -2.64 9.21
CA ALA A 161 -5.58 -1.29 8.80
C ALA A 161 -5.88 -0.40 10.02
N GLY A 162 -6.62 -0.92 11.00
CA GLY A 162 -6.95 -0.23 12.24
C GLY A 162 -5.72 0.09 13.08
N LEU A 163 -4.78 -0.85 13.21
CA LEU A 163 -3.50 -0.63 13.88
C LEU A 163 -2.65 0.42 13.12
N GLY A 164 -2.57 0.34 11.80
CA GLY A 164 -1.87 1.33 10.99
C GLY A 164 -2.44 2.73 11.16
N ALA A 165 -3.77 2.87 11.10
CA ALA A 165 -4.46 4.13 11.33
C ALA A 165 -4.26 4.65 12.76
N ALA A 166 -4.36 3.77 13.77
CA ALA A 166 -4.14 4.13 15.16
C ALA A 166 -2.71 4.65 15.40
N VAL A 167 -1.70 4.01 14.80
CA VAL A 167 -0.31 4.45 14.86
C VAL A 167 -0.14 5.83 14.22
N LEU A 168 -0.76 6.09 13.06
CA LEU A 168 -0.71 7.41 12.42
C LEU A 168 -1.41 8.49 13.23
N ILE A 169 -2.58 8.20 13.80
CA ILE A 169 -3.30 9.14 14.69
C ILE A 169 -2.45 9.42 15.94
N PHE A 170 -1.80 8.40 16.49
CA PHE A 170 -0.92 8.57 17.64
C PHE A 170 0.33 9.39 17.29
N ALA A 171 0.91 9.16 16.11
CA ALA A 171 2.02 9.95 15.59
C ALA A 171 1.66 11.43 15.43
N GLU A 172 0.48 11.71 14.88
CA GLU A 172 -0.06 13.06 14.75
C GLU A 172 -0.25 13.73 16.12
N LYS A 173 -0.84 13.02 17.09
CA LYS A 173 -1.03 13.57 18.45
C LYS A 173 0.28 13.84 19.18
N LEU A 174 1.33 13.10 18.86
CA LEU A 174 2.62 13.20 19.52
C LEU A 174 3.61 14.11 18.77
N SER A 175 3.24 14.63 17.60
CA SER A 175 4.14 15.33 16.67
C SER A 175 4.94 16.46 17.32
N ASP A 176 4.33 17.17 18.25
CA ASP A 176 4.90 18.35 18.90
C ASP A 176 5.74 17.98 20.13
N ARG A 177 5.64 16.74 20.61
CA ARG A 177 6.28 16.26 21.86
C ARG A 177 7.47 15.35 21.63
N VAL A 178 7.66 14.82 20.41
CA VAL A 178 8.73 13.88 20.10
C VAL A 178 9.75 14.41 19.11
N HIS A 179 10.96 13.84 19.20
CA HIS A 179 12.02 14.08 18.25
C HIS A 179 11.61 13.62 16.84
N ARG A 180 12.03 14.39 15.83
CA ARG A 180 11.67 14.15 14.42
C ARG A 180 11.97 12.73 13.95
N GLY A 181 13.09 12.13 14.37
CA GLY A 181 13.44 10.75 13.99
C GLY A 181 12.44 9.72 14.49
N TYR A 182 11.95 9.88 15.74
CA TYR A 182 10.93 9.00 16.30
C TYR A 182 9.59 9.16 15.57
N LEU A 183 9.20 10.40 15.28
CA LEU A 183 7.99 10.70 14.50
C LEU A 183 8.06 10.05 13.10
N GLN A 184 9.18 10.20 12.39
CA GLN A 184 9.37 9.59 11.07
C GLN A 184 9.27 8.06 11.12
N GLY A 185 9.84 7.42 12.14
CA GLY A 185 9.71 5.99 12.36
C GLY A 185 8.25 5.58 12.56
N LEU A 186 7.51 6.32 13.39
CA LEU A 186 6.12 6.02 13.70
C LEU A 186 5.20 6.22 12.47
N LEU A 187 5.42 7.28 11.70
CA LEU A 187 4.74 7.51 10.42
C LEU A 187 5.04 6.38 9.41
N GLY A 188 6.31 5.96 9.32
CA GLY A 188 6.72 4.85 8.47
C GLY A 188 6.00 3.56 8.83
N VAL A 189 5.98 3.18 10.11
CA VAL A 189 5.29 1.98 10.61
C VAL A 189 3.80 2.04 10.30
N GLY A 190 3.12 3.17 10.59
CA GLY A 190 1.69 3.31 10.32
C GLY A 190 1.35 3.17 8.83
N LEU A 191 2.11 3.83 7.95
CA LEU A 191 1.94 3.72 6.49
C LEU A 191 2.23 2.31 5.98
N SER A 192 3.28 1.65 6.50
CA SER A 192 3.60 0.27 6.13
C SER A 192 2.49 -0.71 6.53
N LEU A 193 1.90 -0.55 7.72
CA LEU A 193 0.76 -1.39 8.15
C LEU A 193 -0.45 -1.20 7.25
N LEU A 194 -0.80 0.05 6.92
CA LEU A 194 -1.90 0.35 5.99
C LEU A 194 -1.65 -0.24 4.60
N TYR A 195 -0.43 -0.12 4.10
CA TYR A 195 -0.04 -0.62 2.79
C TYR A 195 -0.09 -2.16 2.74
N VAL A 196 0.55 -2.83 3.70
CA VAL A 196 0.56 -4.31 3.78
C VAL A 196 -0.86 -4.84 3.96
N SER A 197 -1.69 -4.19 4.78
CA SER A 197 -3.08 -4.60 4.97
C SER A 197 -3.91 -4.46 3.68
N SER A 198 -3.77 -3.32 2.99
CA SER A 198 -4.45 -3.08 1.70
C SER A 198 -4.00 -4.08 0.62
N PHE A 199 -2.70 -4.38 0.58
CA PHE A 199 -2.16 -5.39 -0.32
C PHE A 199 -2.66 -6.80 0.04
N ALA A 200 -2.64 -7.17 1.32
CA ALA A 200 -3.09 -8.48 1.80
C ALA A 200 -4.56 -8.75 1.44
N ALA A 201 -5.41 -7.72 1.47
CA ALA A 201 -6.81 -7.81 1.08
C ALA A 201 -6.98 -8.36 -0.35
N TYR A 202 -6.08 -8.05 -1.27
CA TYR A 202 -6.08 -8.60 -2.64
C TYR A 202 -5.09 -9.76 -2.79
N GLY A 203 -3.81 -9.54 -2.51
CA GLY A 203 -2.71 -10.46 -2.82
C GLY A 203 -2.79 -11.80 -2.07
N PHE A 204 -3.16 -11.79 -0.79
CA PHE A 204 -3.23 -13.01 0.02
C PHE A 204 -4.64 -13.57 0.15
N TYR A 205 -5.64 -12.68 0.30
CA TYR A 205 -7.00 -13.10 0.65
C TYR A 205 -8.04 -12.92 -0.45
N ARG A 206 -7.72 -12.22 -1.55
CA ARG A 206 -8.62 -11.98 -2.70
C ARG A 206 -10.01 -11.47 -2.30
N LEU A 207 -10.09 -10.69 -1.22
CA LEU A 207 -11.32 -10.14 -0.64
C LEU A 207 -11.89 -8.99 -1.47
N VAL A 208 -11.03 -8.28 -2.19
CA VAL A 208 -11.40 -7.12 -3.00
C VAL A 208 -10.88 -7.26 -4.44
N PRO A 209 -11.58 -6.66 -5.43
CA PRO A 209 -11.09 -6.59 -6.79
C PRO A 209 -9.76 -5.84 -6.89
N VAL A 210 -8.95 -6.17 -7.91
CA VAL A 210 -7.64 -5.53 -8.16
C VAL A 210 -7.73 -4.00 -8.23
N LEU A 211 -8.80 -3.47 -8.83
CA LEU A 211 -9.01 -2.03 -8.95
C LEU A 211 -9.16 -1.35 -7.58
N VAL A 212 -9.90 -1.98 -6.66
CA VAL A 212 -10.12 -1.44 -5.31
C VAL A 212 -8.81 -1.45 -4.53
N ALA A 213 -8.04 -2.54 -4.61
CA ALA A 213 -6.72 -2.61 -3.98
C ALA A 213 -5.74 -1.59 -4.56
N PHE A 214 -5.74 -1.39 -5.88
CA PHE A 214 -4.88 -0.43 -6.55
C PHE A 214 -5.18 1.00 -6.10
N VAL A 215 -6.47 1.37 -6.04
CA VAL A 215 -6.90 2.68 -5.52
C VAL A 215 -6.50 2.82 -4.05
N ALA A 216 -6.77 1.82 -3.21
CA ALA A 216 -6.43 1.88 -1.78
C ALA A 216 -4.92 2.08 -1.56
N LEU A 217 -4.07 1.31 -2.24
CA LEU A 217 -2.62 1.44 -2.12
C LEU A 217 -2.11 2.80 -2.64
N THR A 218 -2.73 3.31 -3.71
CA THR A 218 -2.42 4.66 -4.24
C THR A 218 -2.80 5.74 -3.23
N VAL A 219 -3.95 5.61 -2.57
CA VAL A 219 -4.39 6.52 -1.50
C VAL A 219 -3.43 6.47 -0.31
N VAL A 220 -2.98 5.28 0.11
CA VAL A 220 -2.00 5.14 1.20
C VAL A 220 -0.66 5.79 0.82
N ALA A 221 -0.19 5.62 -0.42
CA ALA A 221 1.03 6.29 -0.88
C ALA A 221 0.85 7.81 -0.96
N GLY A 222 -0.30 8.29 -1.43
CA GLY A 222 -0.66 9.72 -1.43
C GLY A 222 -0.71 10.31 -0.02
N LEU A 223 -1.26 9.58 0.95
CA LEU A 223 -1.22 9.93 2.37
C LEU A 223 0.23 10.03 2.86
N GLY A 224 1.09 9.09 2.48
CA GLY A 224 2.52 9.14 2.78
C GLY A 224 3.20 10.38 2.21
N GLY A 225 2.88 10.76 0.97
CA GLY A 225 3.35 12.00 0.35
C GLY A 225 2.87 13.26 1.08
N LEU A 226 1.60 13.30 1.49
CA LEU A 226 1.02 14.40 2.27
C LEU A 226 1.70 14.54 3.63
N LEU A 227 1.88 13.43 4.35
CA LEU A 227 2.59 13.40 5.63
C LEU A 227 4.05 13.81 5.47
N ALA A 228 4.71 13.38 4.40
CA ALA A 228 6.08 13.79 4.10
C ALA A 228 6.18 15.31 3.85
N TYR A 229 5.19 15.89 3.17
CA TYR A 229 5.11 17.34 2.97
C TYR A 229 4.92 18.07 4.30
N ARG A 230 3.92 17.66 5.09
CA ARG A 230 3.56 18.27 6.38
C ARG A 230 4.72 18.23 7.38
N TYR A 231 5.37 17.08 7.52
CA TYR A 231 6.45 16.87 8.48
C TYR A 231 7.84 17.15 7.91
N ARG A 232 7.93 17.62 6.66
CA ARG A 232 9.18 17.85 5.94
C ARG A 232 10.15 16.67 6.08
N SER A 233 9.63 15.47 5.87
CA SER A 233 10.37 14.21 6.00
C SER A 233 10.68 13.61 4.64
N GLN A 234 11.96 13.65 4.26
CA GLN A 234 12.43 13.00 3.04
C GLN A 234 12.32 11.47 3.12
N VAL A 235 12.57 10.89 4.29
CA VAL A 235 12.50 9.43 4.50
C VAL A 235 11.08 8.92 4.28
N THR A 236 10.07 9.64 4.80
CA THR A 236 8.66 9.29 4.62
C THR A 236 8.26 9.37 3.14
N LEU A 237 8.74 10.38 2.41
CA LEU A 237 8.48 10.50 0.97
C LEU A 237 9.10 9.33 0.19
N VAL A 238 10.35 8.98 0.48
CA VAL A 238 11.04 7.86 -0.18
C VAL A 238 10.28 6.55 0.05
N MET A 239 9.83 6.28 1.29
CA MET A 239 9.03 5.10 1.58
C MET A 239 7.69 5.09 0.84
N ALA A 240 7.01 6.24 0.78
CA ALA A 240 5.75 6.38 0.04
C ALA A 240 5.95 6.17 -1.47
N LEU A 241 7.07 6.65 -2.04
CA LEU A 241 7.40 6.45 -3.44
C LEU A 241 7.76 5.01 -3.75
N LEU A 242 8.55 4.35 -2.89
CA LEU A 242 8.84 2.92 -3.03
C LEU A 242 7.56 2.09 -3.04
N ALA A 243 6.64 2.40 -2.12
CA ALA A 243 5.32 1.79 -2.08
C ALA A 243 4.51 2.06 -3.36
N ALA A 244 4.43 3.33 -3.80
CA ALA A 244 3.71 3.69 -5.03
C ALA A 244 4.27 2.99 -6.27
N LEU A 245 5.59 2.93 -6.41
CA LEU A 245 6.26 2.28 -7.55
C LEU A 245 6.12 0.75 -7.49
N ALA A 246 5.98 0.18 -6.30
CA ALA A 246 5.73 -1.25 -6.15
C ALA A 246 4.30 -1.67 -6.56
N ASN A 247 3.30 -0.78 -6.47
CA ASN A 247 1.89 -1.09 -6.81
C ASN A 247 1.69 -1.80 -8.15
N PRO A 248 2.14 -1.27 -9.31
CA PRO A 248 1.90 -1.90 -10.61
C PRO A 248 2.56 -3.27 -10.73
N VAL A 249 3.71 -3.48 -10.08
CA VAL A 249 4.40 -4.79 -10.05
C VAL A 249 3.64 -5.78 -9.19
N LEU A 250 3.23 -5.36 -7.98
CA LEU A 250 2.54 -6.20 -7.01
C LEU A 250 1.12 -6.57 -7.44
N LEU A 251 0.46 -5.72 -8.22
CA LEU A 251 -0.92 -5.90 -8.69
C LEU A 251 -0.99 -6.26 -10.18
N SER A 252 0.14 -6.60 -10.81
CA SER A 252 0.17 -6.96 -12.23
C SER A 252 -0.75 -8.14 -12.50
N THR A 253 -1.66 -7.96 -13.45
CA THR A 253 -2.60 -8.99 -13.91
C THR A 253 -2.05 -9.79 -15.10
N GLY A 254 -0.84 -9.47 -15.58
CA GLY A 254 -0.26 -10.06 -16.80
C GLY A 254 -0.89 -9.58 -18.11
N GLU A 255 -1.82 -8.62 -18.05
CA GLU A 255 -2.38 -7.95 -19.24
C GLU A 255 -1.57 -6.69 -19.56
N ASP A 256 -1.21 -6.53 -20.84
CA ASP A 256 -0.51 -5.34 -21.33
C ASP A 256 -1.46 -4.12 -21.37
N ARG A 257 -1.38 -3.27 -20.35
CA ARG A 257 -2.08 -1.98 -20.28
C ARG A 257 -1.09 -0.80 -20.21
N PRO A 258 -0.35 -0.52 -21.30
CA PRO A 258 0.75 0.46 -21.29
C PRO A 258 0.27 1.88 -20.96
N LEU A 259 -0.91 2.27 -21.44
CA LEU A 259 -1.47 3.60 -21.15
C LEU A 259 -1.82 3.78 -19.66
N GLY A 260 -2.37 2.75 -19.01
CA GLY A 260 -2.73 2.81 -17.60
C GLY A 260 -1.51 2.90 -16.69
N LEU A 261 -0.48 2.09 -16.99
CA LEU A 261 0.80 2.12 -16.27
C LEU A 261 1.52 3.46 -16.48
N ALA A 262 1.58 3.96 -17.72
CA ALA A 262 2.20 5.25 -18.01
C ALA A 262 1.47 6.40 -17.30
N ALA A 263 0.14 6.43 -17.32
CA ALA A 263 -0.65 7.43 -16.62
C ALA A 263 -0.42 7.39 -15.11
N TYR A 264 -0.34 6.19 -14.53
CA TYR A 264 -0.04 6.01 -13.11
C TYR A 264 1.37 6.46 -12.74
N LEU A 265 2.40 6.06 -13.50
CA LEU A 265 3.78 6.49 -13.25
C LEU A 265 3.94 8.00 -13.39
N LEU A 266 3.25 8.61 -14.37
CA LEU A 266 3.19 10.06 -14.52
C LEU A 266 2.59 10.71 -13.28
N LEU A 267 1.43 10.23 -12.82
CA LEU A 267 0.77 10.72 -11.62
C LEU A 267 1.68 10.64 -10.39
N VAL A 268 2.31 9.49 -10.15
CA VAL A 268 3.23 9.27 -9.03
C VAL A 268 4.44 10.19 -9.12
N THR A 269 5.03 10.33 -10.32
CA THR A 269 6.20 11.20 -10.53
C THR A 269 5.84 12.66 -10.31
N THR A 270 4.73 13.15 -10.90
CA THR A 270 4.27 14.53 -10.71
C THR A 270 3.99 14.82 -9.24
N ALA A 271 3.34 13.90 -8.52
CA ALA A 271 3.12 14.03 -7.08
C ALA A 271 4.44 14.06 -6.29
N ALA A 272 5.40 13.21 -6.64
CA ALA A 272 6.73 13.20 -6.04
C ALA A 272 7.45 14.54 -6.20
N PHE A 273 7.44 15.09 -7.42
CA PHE A 273 8.07 16.38 -7.73
C PHE A 273 7.38 17.53 -6.98
N PHE A 274 6.05 17.52 -6.91
CA PHE A 274 5.29 18.53 -6.18
C PHE A 274 5.69 18.61 -4.70
N VAL A 275 5.97 17.47 -4.06
CA VAL A 275 6.44 17.44 -2.67
C VAL A 275 7.95 17.70 -2.57
N ALA A 276 8.76 17.08 -3.43
CA ALA A 276 10.20 17.04 -3.28
C ALA A 276 10.92 18.34 -3.69
N VAL A 277 10.45 19.04 -4.72
CA VAL A 277 11.08 20.26 -5.23
C VAL A 277 11.03 21.42 -4.21
N PRO A 278 9.86 21.80 -3.64
CA PRO A 278 9.81 22.90 -2.67
C PRO A 278 10.59 22.58 -1.38
N LEU A 279 10.75 21.30 -1.04
CA LEU A 279 11.45 20.83 0.16
C LEU A 279 12.92 20.46 -0.10
N ARG A 280 13.42 20.57 -1.35
CA ARG A 280 14.79 20.23 -1.79
C ARG A 280 15.19 18.77 -1.50
N PHE A 281 14.25 17.83 -1.57
CA PHE A 281 14.48 16.40 -1.34
C PHE A 281 15.10 15.69 -2.55
N ARG A 282 16.38 15.94 -2.81
CA ARG A 282 17.10 15.45 -4.02
C ARG A 282 16.99 13.94 -4.22
N TRP A 283 17.11 13.12 -3.17
CA TRP A 283 17.01 11.66 -3.28
C TRP A 283 15.62 11.17 -3.69
N ALA A 284 14.55 11.86 -3.25
CA ALA A 284 13.19 11.47 -3.62
C ALA A 284 12.91 11.73 -5.10
N VAL A 285 13.47 12.82 -5.64
CA VAL A 285 13.39 13.15 -7.08
C VAL A 285 14.09 12.07 -7.90
N TRP A 286 15.33 11.72 -7.55
CA TRP A 286 16.08 10.68 -8.28
C TRP A 286 15.39 9.33 -8.24
N LEU A 287 14.84 8.94 -7.08
CA LEU A 287 14.10 7.69 -6.94
C LEU A 287 12.84 7.67 -7.82
N ALA A 288 12.08 8.76 -7.86
CA ALA A 288 10.87 8.86 -8.67
C ALA A 288 11.17 8.77 -10.18
N VAL A 289 12.21 9.46 -10.64
CA VAL A 289 12.63 9.42 -12.05
C VAL A 289 13.15 8.04 -12.41
N PHE A 290 14.11 7.51 -11.64
CA PHE A 290 14.73 6.22 -11.92
C PHE A 290 13.72 5.08 -11.88
N GLY A 291 12.86 5.05 -10.84
CA GLY A 291 11.83 4.02 -10.69
C GLY A 291 10.84 4.02 -11.85
N SER A 292 10.42 5.20 -12.31
CA SER A 292 9.50 5.32 -13.44
C SER A 292 10.14 4.92 -14.77
N VAL A 293 11.43 5.20 -14.97
CA VAL A 293 12.16 4.75 -16.17
C VAL A 293 12.31 3.24 -16.18
N VAL A 294 12.73 2.63 -15.06
CA VAL A 294 12.90 1.17 -14.96
C VAL A 294 11.57 0.45 -15.19
N LEU A 295 10.50 0.90 -14.55
CA LEU A 295 9.17 0.29 -14.70
C LEU A 295 8.49 0.60 -16.03
N GLY A 296 8.85 1.71 -16.68
CA GLY A 296 8.32 2.06 -17.99
C GLY A 296 8.98 1.28 -19.14
N VAL A 297 10.16 0.70 -18.91
CA VAL A 297 10.91 -0.08 -19.91
C VAL A 297 10.73 -1.59 -19.73
N ALA A 298 10.42 -2.04 -18.51
CA ALA A 298 10.11 -3.45 -18.18
C ALA A 298 8.75 -3.88 -18.72
#